data_AF-A0A9D1BXU3-F1
#
_entry.id   AF-A0A9D1BXU3-F1
#
_cell.length_a   1.000
_cell.length_b   1.000
_cell.length_c   1.000
_cell.angle_alpha   90.00
_cell.angle_beta   90.00
_cell.angle_gamma   90.00
#
_symmetry.space_group_name_H-M   'P 1'
#
loop_
_entity.id
_entity.type
_entity.pdbx_description
1 polymer ?
#
loop_
_entity_poly.entity_id
_entity_poly.type
_entity_poly.pdbx_seq_one_letter_code
_entity_poly.pdbx_strand_id
1 'polypeptide(L)'
;PKRLDPLSVDDKPAYVKYFEDIFAIVDAAGLCVFLSIRHLFENTYQLEPVRISRMMEYATGAGYDEETLLKAGERIYNLERMFLVRAGFSRADDTLPPRMLQEPMPEGAAEGHVVELDKMLSEYYRLRGWDENGVPTQEKLAELGLP
;
A
#
# COMPACT_ATOMS: atom_id res chain seq x y z
N PRO A 1 14.56 -4.00 0.85
CA PRO A 1 13.63 -4.64 -0.09
C PRO A 1 14.32 -5.60 -1.07
N LYS A 2 13.80 -6.83 -1.19
CA LYS A 2 14.10 -7.74 -2.31
C LYS A 2 13.69 -7.06 -3.62
N ARG A 3 14.53 -7.15 -4.65
CA ARG A 3 14.18 -6.65 -5.98
C ARG A 3 13.15 -7.58 -6.61
N LEU A 4 11.95 -7.06 -6.90
CA LEU A 4 10.96 -7.73 -7.72
C LEU A 4 11.28 -7.53 -9.20
N ASP A 5 10.80 -8.44 -10.05
CA ASP A 5 10.79 -8.23 -11.49
C ASP A 5 9.80 -7.11 -11.82
N PRO A 6 10.25 -5.96 -12.37
CA PRO A 6 9.35 -4.87 -12.69
C PRO A 6 8.31 -5.24 -13.76
N LEU A 7 8.56 -6.26 -14.58
CA LEU A 7 7.68 -6.67 -15.69
C LEU A 7 6.65 -7.74 -15.30
N SER A 8 6.86 -8.44 -14.19
CA SER A 8 5.89 -9.44 -13.71
C SER A 8 4.74 -8.79 -12.94
N VAL A 9 3.54 -9.35 -13.05
CA VAL A 9 2.38 -9.00 -12.22
C VAL A 9 2.33 -9.77 -10.89
N ASP A 10 3.14 -10.83 -10.78
CA ASP A 10 3.12 -11.74 -9.64
C ASP A 10 3.55 -11.02 -8.35
N ASP A 11 2.84 -11.29 -7.26
CA ASP A 11 3.03 -10.70 -5.92
C ASP A 11 2.94 -9.17 -5.82
N LYS A 12 2.85 -8.47 -6.96
CA LYS A 12 2.85 -7.00 -7.05
C LYS A 12 1.69 -6.36 -6.29
N PRO A 13 0.43 -6.86 -6.34
CA PRO A 13 -0.67 -6.31 -5.55
C PRO A 13 -0.40 -6.33 -4.04
N ALA A 14 0.10 -7.46 -3.51
CA ALA A 14 0.43 -7.60 -2.09
C ALA A 14 1.58 -6.69 -1.69
N TYR A 15 2.59 -6.58 -2.55
CA TYR A 15 3.72 -5.70 -2.34
C TYR A 15 3.32 -4.22 -2.28
N VAL A 16 2.47 -3.77 -3.22
CA VAL A 16 1.95 -2.39 -3.24
C VAL A 16 1.13 -2.09 -1.99
N LYS A 17 0.16 -2.96 -1.62
CA LYS A 17 -0.62 -2.80 -0.38
C LYS A 17 0.30 -2.59 0.82
N TYR A 18 1.29 -3.47 0.96
CA TYR A 18 2.20 -3.43 2.09
C TYR A 18 3.00 -2.12 2.15
N PHE A 19 3.53 -1.66 1.02
CA PHE A 19 4.28 -0.40 0.96
C PHE A 19 3.44 0.83 1.27
N GLU A 20 2.20 0.85 0.80
CA GLU A 20 1.24 1.92 1.12
C GLU A 20 0.98 2.00 2.63
N ASP A 21 0.79 0.86 3.30
CA ASP A 21 0.61 0.81 4.76
C ASP A 21 1.86 1.31 5.50
N ILE A 22 3.05 0.91 5.04
CA ILE A 22 4.33 1.36 5.59
C ILE A 22 4.53 2.87 5.41
N PHE A 23 4.16 3.41 4.26
CA PHE A 23 4.31 4.83 3.97
C PHE A 23 3.34 5.66 4.81
N ALA A 24 2.12 5.18 5.03
CA ALA A 24 1.18 5.81 5.96
C ALA A 24 1.75 5.89 7.39
N ILE A 25 2.48 4.86 7.85
CA ILE A 25 3.18 4.90 9.14
C ILE A 25 4.26 5.98 9.16
N VAL A 26 5.09 6.05 8.12
CA VAL A 26 6.19 7.03 8.01
C VAL A 26 5.65 8.46 8.05
N ASP A 27 4.62 8.74 7.25
CA ASP A 27 4.01 10.06 7.17
C ASP A 27 3.34 10.44 8.50
N ALA A 28 2.59 9.53 9.12
CA ALA A 28 1.94 9.77 10.41
C ALA A 28 2.94 9.95 11.57
N ALA A 29 4.09 9.26 11.52
CA ALA A 29 5.18 9.45 12.47
C ALA A 29 5.97 10.75 12.26
N GLY A 30 5.71 11.48 11.17
CA GLY A 30 6.40 12.73 10.83
C GLY A 30 7.85 12.51 10.41
N LEU A 31 8.18 11.34 9.88
CA LEU A 31 9.54 10.97 9.52
C LEU A 31 9.80 11.14 8.03
N CYS A 32 11.03 11.47 7.67
CA CYS A 32 11.43 11.47 6.27
C CYS A 32 11.46 10.04 5.72
N VAL A 33 10.84 9.82 4.56
CA VAL A 33 10.84 8.52 3.87
C VAL A 33 12.26 8.01 3.57
N PHE A 34 13.20 8.89 3.21
CA PHE A 34 14.58 8.49 2.91
C PHE A 34 15.34 7.99 4.14
N LEU A 35 15.12 8.61 5.30
CA LEU A 35 15.68 8.14 6.56
C LEU A 35 15.02 6.80 6.93
N SER A 36 13.70 6.75 6.85
CA SER A 36 12.90 5.62 7.33
C SER A 36 13.21 4.36 6.53
N ILE A 37 13.02 4.38 5.21
CA ILE A 37 13.21 3.21 4.34
C ILE A 37 14.66 2.71 4.36
N ARG A 38 15.64 3.59 4.55
CA ARG A 38 17.06 3.21 4.55
C ARG A 38 17.56 2.70 5.90
N HIS A 39 17.05 3.24 7.00
CA HIS A 39 17.65 3.05 8.33
C HIS A 39 16.70 2.53 9.41
N LEU A 40 15.40 2.68 9.24
CA LEU A 40 14.39 2.33 10.25
C LEU A 40 13.59 1.07 9.91
N PHE A 41 13.63 0.61 8.66
CA PHE A 41 13.06 -0.67 8.25
C PHE A 41 14.16 -1.70 8.02
N GLU A 42 13.86 -2.95 8.33
CA GLU A 42 14.78 -4.04 7.98
C GLU A 42 14.82 -4.24 6.46
N ASN A 43 16.01 -4.55 5.94
CA ASN A 43 16.19 -4.80 4.50
C ASN A 43 15.71 -6.21 4.10
N THR A 44 14.56 -6.64 4.61
CA THR A 44 13.90 -7.90 4.28
C THR A 44 12.87 -7.70 3.16
N TYR A 45 12.18 -8.79 2.77
CA TYR A 45 11.08 -8.73 1.80
C TYR A 45 9.94 -7.85 2.30
N GLN A 46 9.67 -7.90 3.61
CA GLN A 46 8.50 -7.32 4.25
C GLN A 46 8.81 -6.01 4.97
N LEU A 47 9.93 -5.31 4.73
CA LEU A 47 10.24 -4.01 5.38
C LEU A 47 9.64 -3.85 6.80
N GLU A 48 10.00 -4.76 7.71
CA GLU A 48 9.30 -4.83 8.99
C GLU A 48 9.59 -3.58 9.84
N PRO A 49 8.56 -2.96 10.50
CA PRO A 49 8.69 -1.70 11.24
C PRO A 49 9.46 -1.82 12.58
N VAL A 50 10.40 -2.75 12.72
CA VAL A 50 11.03 -3.10 14.02
C VAL A 50 11.73 -1.92 14.70
N ARG A 51 12.37 -1.02 13.96
CA ARG A 51 13.07 0.13 14.59
C ARG A 51 12.13 1.31 14.80
N ILE A 52 11.17 1.51 13.90
CA ILE A 52 10.17 2.57 14.04
C ILE A 52 9.20 2.27 15.19
N SER A 53 8.79 1.01 15.40
CA SER A 53 7.98 0.57 16.55
C SER A 53 8.64 0.95 17.88
N ARG A 54 9.90 0.55 18.06
CA ARG A 54 10.70 0.87 19.25
C ARG A 54 10.88 2.37 19.44
N MET A 55 11.13 3.10 18.35
CA MET A 55 11.28 4.55 18.42
C MET A 55 9.99 5.24 18.85
N MET A 56 8.85 4.83 18.28
CA MET A 56 7.53 5.33 18.65
C MET A 56 7.21 5.01 20.11
N GLU A 57 7.50 3.79 20.56
CA GLU A 57 7.30 3.39 21.96
C GLU A 57 8.17 4.22 22.91
N TYR A 58 9.47 4.37 22.63
CA TYR A 58 10.35 5.17 23.49
C TYR A 58 10.01 6.66 23.51
N ALA A 59 9.50 7.20 22.40
CA ALA A 59 9.12 8.60 22.31
C ALA A 59 7.77 8.91 22.97
N THR A 60 6.81 7.98 22.90
CA THR A 60 5.41 8.24 23.27
C THR A 60 4.90 7.44 24.47
N GLY A 61 5.46 6.26 24.73
CA GLY A 61 4.97 5.32 25.73
C GLY A 61 3.55 4.79 25.46
N ALA A 62 3.11 4.79 24.20
CA ALA A 62 1.74 4.49 23.81
C ALA A 62 1.45 2.99 23.56
N GLY A 63 2.41 2.10 23.81
CA GLY A 63 2.28 0.67 23.59
C GLY A 63 2.41 0.24 22.13
N TYR A 64 3.28 0.90 21.35
CA TYR A 64 3.50 0.53 19.95
C TYR A 64 4.48 -0.64 19.80
N ASP A 65 4.07 -1.63 19.02
CA ASP A 65 4.87 -2.73 18.50
C ASP A 65 4.72 -2.82 16.96
N GLU A 66 5.31 -3.84 16.33
CA GLU A 66 5.24 -3.98 14.87
C GLU A 66 3.79 -4.19 14.38
N GLU A 67 3.02 -5.06 15.03
CA GLU A 67 1.66 -5.41 14.63
C GLU A 67 0.71 -4.22 14.76
N THR A 68 0.76 -3.52 15.89
CA THR A 68 -0.07 -2.34 16.14
C THR A 68 0.24 -1.20 15.18
N LEU A 69 1.51 -1.00 14.79
CA LEU A 69 1.88 -0.02 13.77
C LEU A 69 1.39 -0.41 12.38
N LEU A 70 1.56 -1.67 11.97
CA LEU A 70 1.04 -2.16 10.68
C LEU A 70 -0.48 -1.98 10.61
N LYS A 71 -1.19 -2.33 11.68
CA LYS A 71 -2.64 -2.12 11.79
C LYS A 71 -3.02 -0.64 11.76
N ALA A 72 -2.20 0.24 12.34
CA ALA A 72 -2.41 1.69 12.27
C ALA A 72 -2.23 2.23 10.84
N GLY A 73 -1.21 1.78 10.10
CA GLY A 73 -0.99 2.12 8.69
C GLY A 73 -2.17 1.70 7.82
N GLU A 74 -2.62 0.44 7.95
CA GLU A 74 -3.78 -0.06 7.20
C GLU A 74 -5.07 0.71 7.55
N ARG A 75 -5.25 1.10 8.82
CA ARG A 75 -6.37 1.94 9.26
C ARG A 75 -6.36 3.31 8.59
N ILE A 76 -5.21 3.99 8.54
CA ILE A 76 -5.07 5.30 7.90
C ILE A 76 -5.44 5.20 6.42
N TYR A 77 -4.87 4.22 5.71
CA TYR A 77 -5.11 4.05 4.28
C TYR A 77 -6.59 3.77 3.96
N ASN A 78 -7.26 2.95 4.78
CA ASN A 78 -8.69 2.70 4.62
C ASN A 78 -9.54 3.93 4.95
N LEU A 79 -9.16 4.75 5.93
CA LEU A 79 -9.84 6.00 6.25
C LEU A 79 -9.74 7.00 5.09
N GLU A 80 -8.57 7.12 4.46
CA GLU A 80 -8.36 7.91 3.25
C GLU A 80 -9.22 7.39 2.09
N ARG A 81 -9.28 6.06 1.90
CA ARG A 81 -10.16 5.46 0.88
C ARG A 81 -11.63 5.77 1.15
N MET A 82 -12.10 5.68 2.39
CA MET A 82 -13.48 6.04 2.74
C MET A 82 -13.78 7.51 2.42
N PHE A 83 -12.83 8.41 2.65
CA PHE A 83 -12.98 9.81 2.27
C PHE A 83 -13.15 9.96 0.75
N LEU A 84 -12.32 9.29 -0.05
CA LEU A 84 -12.42 9.31 -1.52
C LEU A 84 -13.73 8.71 -2.03
N VAL A 85 -14.14 7.56 -1.49
CA VAL A 85 -15.42 6.92 -1.84
C VAL A 85 -16.59 7.86 -1.51
N ARG A 86 -16.56 8.54 -0.37
CA ARG A 86 -17.56 9.56 0.00
C ARG A 86 -17.55 10.76 -0.94
N ALA A 87 -16.41 11.09 -1.53
CA ALA A 87 -16.27 12.13 -2.54
C ALA A 87 -16.68 11.66 -3.96
N GLY A 88 -17.05 10.39 -4.13
CA GLY A 88 -17.55 9.83 -5.39
C GLY A 88 -16.54 9.02 -6.19
N PHE A 89 -15.34 8.75 -5.64
CA PHE A 89 -14.36 7.88 -6.31
C PHE A 89 -14.81 6.42 -6.30
N SER A 90 -14.47 5.71 -7.37
CA SER A 90 -14.85 4.33 -7.62
C SER A 90 -13.74 3.58 -8.35
N ARG A 91 -13.98 2.30 -8.64
CA ARG A 91 -13.11 1.50 -9.53
C ARG A 91 -12.81 2.19 -10.87
N ALA A 92 -13.73 3.00 -11.40
CA ALA A 92 -13.52 3.70 -12.67
C ALA A 92 -12.37 4.73 -12.60
N ASP A 93 -12.07 5.24 -11.42
CA ASP A 93 -11.04 6.25 -11.18
C ASP A 93 -9.68 5.61 -10.85
N ASP A 94 -9.67 4.35 -10.41
CA ASP A 94 -8.46 3.57 -10.12
C ASP A 94 -7.82 3.03 -11.42
N THR A 95 -7.46 3.93 -12.32
CA THR A 95 -6.90 3.62 -13.65
C THR A 95 -5.61 4.38 -13.96
N LEU A 96 -5.00 4.07 -15.10
CA LEU A 96 -3.79 4.71 -15.61
C LEU A 96 -4.10 5.44 -16.93
N PRO A 97 -3.26 6.41 -17.34
CA PRO A 97 -3.38 7.02 -18.67
C PRO A 97 -3.41 5.96 -19.78
N PRO A 98 -4.26 6.09 -20.82
CA PRO A 98 -4.45 5.07 -21.86
C PRO A 98 -3.15 4.59 -22.52
N ARG A 99 -2.17 5.49 -22.70
CA ARG A 99 -0.84 5.16 -23.21
C ARG A 99 -0.18 4.01 -22.43
N MET A 100 -0.27 4.01 -21.10
CA MET A 100 0.36 2.98 -20.27
C MET A 100 -0.33 1.61 -20.38
N LEU A 101 -1.62 1.61 -20.75
CA LEU A 101 -2.45 0.40 -20.84
C LEU A 101 -2.52 -0.18 -22.25
N GLN A 102 -2.27 0.64 -23.29
CA GLN A 102 -2.59 0.30 -24.67
C GLN A 102 -1.42 0.46 -25.64
N GLU A 103 -0.45 1.34 -25.36
CA GLU A 103 0.70 1.58 -26.23
C GLU A 103 1.91 0.81 -25.68
N PRO A 104 2.35 -0.29 -26.34
CA PRO A 104 3.53 -1.03 -25.90
C PRO A 104 4.76 -0.13 -25.90
N MET A 105 5.65 -0.35 -24.93
CA MET A 105 6.93 0.37 -24.89
C MET A 105 7.69 0.15 -26.21
N PRO A 106 8.13 1.22 -26.91
CA PRO A 106 8.73 1.10 -28.24
C PRO A 106 10.11 0.44 -28.24
N GLU A 107 10.87 0.55 -27.16
CA GLU A 107 12.24 0.04 -27.08
C GLU A 107 12.71 -0.16 -25.62
N GLY A 108 13.84 -0.86 -25.45
CA GLY A 108 14.53 -1.00 -24.17
C GLY A 108 14.07 -2.20 -23.34
N ALA A 109 14.40 -2.21 -22.05
CA ALA A 109 14.20 -3.38 -21.19
C ALA A 109 12.73 -3.80 -21.01
N ALA A 110 11.77 -2.92 -21.31
CA ALA A 110 10.34 -3.19 -21.25
C ALA A 110 9.69 -3.22 -22.64
N GLU A 111 10.47 -3.30 -23.73
CA GLU A 111 9.96 -3.30 -25.10
C GLU A 111 8.82 -4.29 -25.29
N GLY A 112 7.72 -3.84 -25.91
CA GLY A 112 6.54 -4.66 -26.15
C GLY A 112 5.59 -4.82 -24.96
N HIS A 113 5.95 -4.34 -23.75
CA HIS A 113 5.07 -4.42 -22.58
C HIS A 113 4.12 -3.22 -22.46
N VAL A 114 2.92 -3.51 -21.94
CA VAL A 114 1.97 -2.55 -21.38
C VAL A 114 1.70 -2.91 -19.90
N VAL A 115 1.08 -2.01 -19.15
CA VAL A 115 0.67 -2.30 -17.77
C VAL A 115 -0.62 -3.13 -17.78
N GLU A 116 -0.53 -4.35 -17.25
CA GLU A 116 -1.67 -5.26 -17.14
C GLU A 116 -2.51 -5.00 -15.87
N LEU A 117 -3.02 -3.77 -15.71
CA LEU A 117 -3.69 -3.30 -14.50
C LEU A 117 -4.86 -4.19 -14.08
N ASP A 118 -5.68 -4.63 -15.05
CA ASP A 118 -6.88 -5.43 -14.80
C ASP A 118 -6.58 -6.77 -14.11
N LYS A 119 -5.39 -7.34 -14.36
CA LYS A 119 -4.93 -8.57 -13.70
C LYS A 119 -4.58 -8.36 -12.23
N MET A 120 -4.26 -7.12 -11.85
CA MET A 120 -3.73 -6.79 -10.52
C MET A 120 -4.78 -6.12 -9.62
N LEU A 121 -5.63 -5.25 -10.19
CA LEU A 121 -6.51 -4.38 -9.40
C LEU A 121 -7.54 -5.16 -8.56
N SER A 122 -8.15 -6.19 -9.14
CA SER A 122 -9.13 -7.02 -8.41
C SER A 122 -8.47 -7.79 -7.25
N GLU A 123 -7.25 -8.28 -7.45
CA GLU A 123 -6.49 -8.95 -6.39
C GLU A 123 -6.08 -7.95 -5.31
N TYR A 124 -5.68 -6.74 -5.69
CA TYR A 124 -5.38 -5.66 -4.75
C TYR A 124 -6.59 -5.34 -3.85
N TYR A 125 -7.80 -5.20 -4.42
CA TYR A 125 -9.03 -4.99 -3.63
C TYR A 125 -9.30 -6.15 -2.67
N ARG A 126 -9.16 -7.39 -3.14
CA ARG A 126 -9.32 -8.58 -2.29
C ARG A 126 -8.37 -8.55 -1.10
N LEU A 127 -7.09 -8.23 -1.33
CA LEU A 127 -6.07 -8.12 -0.28
C LEU A 127 -6.32 -6.95 0.68
N ARG A 128 -6.93 -5.87 0.19
CA ARG A 128 -7.37 -4.72 1.00
C ARG A 128 -8.64 -4.99 1.81
N GLY A 129 -9.38 -6.06 1.51
CA GLY A 129 -10.70 -6.30 2.11
C GLY A 129 -11.77 -5.36 1.57
N TRP A 130 -11.66 -4.97 0.30
CA TRP A 130 -12.59 -4.12 -0.42
C TRP A 130 -13.46 -4.94 -1.37
N ASP A 131 -14.62 -4.40 -1.72
CA ASP A 131 -15.49 -4.99 -2.75
C ASP A 131 -14.97 -4.72 -4.18
N GLU A 132 -15.69 -5.22 -5.18
CA GLU A 132 -15.31 -5.08 -6.59
C GLU A 132 -15.31 -3.62 -7.09
N ASN A 133 -16.01 -2.72 -6.40
CA ASN A 133 -16.05 -1.27 -6.68
C ASN A 133 -14.94 -0.51 -5.94
N GLY A 134 -14.11 -1.21 -5.17
CA GLY A 134 -13.04 -0.63 -4.38
C GLY A 134 -13.53 0.07 -3.11
N VAL A 135 -14.65 -0.38 -2.54
CA VAL A 135 -15.19 0.13 -1.28
C VAL A 135 -14.79 -0.81 -0.14
N PRO A 136 -14.20 -0.32 0.97
CA PRO A 136 -13.92 -1.14 2.13
C PRO A 136 -15.18 -1.85 2.66
N THR A 137 -15.08 -3.16 2.87
CA THR A 137 -16.18 -3.96 3.41
C THR A 137 -16.46 -3.62 4.88
N GLN A 138 -17.70 -3.84 5.34
CA GLN A 138 -18.07 -3.62 6.74
C GLN A 138 -17.24 -4.48 7.71
N GLU A 139 -16.87 -5.69 7.32
CA GLU A 139 -15.98 -6.55 8.10
C GLU A 139 -14.59 -5.92 8.27
N LYS A 140 -13.99 -5.43 7.17
CA LYS A 140 -12.69 -4.75 7.20
C LYS A 140 -12.74 -3.46 8.04
N LEU A 141 -13.81 -2.68 7.93
CA LEU A 141 -13.99 -1.47 8.73
C LEU A 141 -14.07 -1.80 10.24
N ALA A 142 -14.87 -2.80 10.60
CA ALA A 142 -14.98 -3.27 11.98
C ALA A 142 -13.64 -3.80 12.53
N GLU A 143 -12.91 -4.57 11.73
CA GLU A 143 -11.57 -5.08 12.08
C GLU A 143 -10.58 -3.95 12.41
N LEU A 144 -10.65 -2.85 11.64
CA LEU A 144 -9.81 -1.68 11.79
C LEU A 144 -10.33 -0.69 12.84
N GLY A 145 -11.54 -0.87 13.38
CA GLY A 145 -12.16 0.06 14.32
C GLY A 145 -12.61 1.36 13.67
N LEU A 146 -13.02 1.29 12.39
CA LEU A 146 -13.59 2.39 11.62
C LEU A 146 -15.13 2.28 11.58
N PRO A 147 -15.84 3.41 11.48
CA PRO A 147 -17.30 3.45 11.46
C PRO A 147 -17.93 2.93 10.16
#